data_AF-A0A646QV62-F1
#
_entry.id   AF-A0A646QV62-F1
#
_cell.length_a   1.000
_cell.length_b   1.000
_cell.length_c   1.000
_cell.angle_alpha   90.00
_cell.angle_beta   90.00
_cell.angle_gamma   90.00
#
_symmetry.space_group_name_H-M   'P 1'
#
loop_
_entity.id
_entity.type
_entity.pdbx_description
1 polymer ?
#
loop_
_entity_poly.entity_id
_entity_poly.type
_entity_poly.pdbx_seq_one_letter_code
_entity_poly.pdbx_strand_id
1 'polypeptide(L)'
;GRLFYNNARRDLGIYIGKMFDDQIWSLQDSSKPDYFKIVREGRYLQYDGDQVKMVDVEQDTTLWSFEKVPEDKGFHRLLNMVYKVYITYDESCNGAVGASANQTELQRWIMFKAE
;
A
#
# COMPACT_ATOMS: atom_id res chain seq x y z
N GLY A 1 -10.41 -1.55 -5.87
CA GLY A 1 -9.55 -1.81 -7.05
C GLY A 1 -8.28 -2.54 -6.64
N ARG A 2 -7.26 -2.60 -7.50
CA ARG A 2 -5.94 -3.15 -7.16
C ARG A 2 -4.88 -2.05 -7.24
N LEU A 3 -4.04 -1.96 -6.20
CA LEU A 3 -2.87 -1.09 -6.18
C LEU A 3 -1.89 -1.55 -7.28
N PHE A 4 -1.38 -0.61 -8.07
CA PHE A 4 -0.40 -0.87 -9.11
C PHE A 4 0.74 0.13 -9.06
N TYR A 5 1.92 -0.28 -9.51
CA TYR A 5 2.98 0.67 -9.84
C TYR A 5 3.64 0.30 -11.16
N ASN A 6 3.57 1.21 -12.12
CA ASN A 6 4.21 1.08 -13.41
C ASN A 6 5.47 1.95 -13.44
N ASN A 7 6.63 1.32 -13.38
CA ASN A 7 7.91 2.01 -13.27
C ASN A 7 8.28 2.81 -14.53
N ALA A 8 7.92 2.32 -15.72
CA ALA A 8 8.16 3.01 -16.98
C ALA A 8 7.39 4.35 -17.06
N ARG A 9 6.15 4.36 -16.54
CA ARG A 9 5.31 5.57 -16.47
C ARG A 9 5.50 6.38 -15.19
N ARG A 10 6.27 5.87 -14.22
CA ARG A 10 6.37 6.43 -12.85
C ARG A 10 5.00 6.63 -12.20
N ASP A 11 4.11 5.68 -12.43
CA ASP A 11 2.69 5.81 -12.15
C ASP A 11 2.27 4.84 -11.03
N LEU A 12 1.82 5.40 -9.91
CA LEU A 12 1.32 4.68 -8.74
C LEU A 12 -0.17 5.02 -8.59
N GLY A 13 -1.01 4.00 -8.54
CA GLY A 13 -2.45 4.21 -8.47
C GLY A 13 -3.22 2.97 -8.05
N ILE A 14 -4.54 3.11 -8.01
CA ILE A 14 -5.48 2.00 -7.98
C ILE A 14 -6.19 1.91 -9.32
N TYR A 15 -6.22 0.70 -9.87
CA TYR A 15 -6.99 0.42 -11.07
C TYR A 15 -8.14 -0.56 -10.80
N ILE A 16 -9.33 -0.22 -11.31
CA ILE A 16 -10.53 -1.05 -11.28
C ILE A 16 -10.78 -1.49 -12.73
N GLY A 17 -10.43 -2.73 -13.07
CA GLY A 17 -10.56 -3.22 -14.44
C GLY A 17 -9.89 -4.57 -14.65
N LYS A 18 -9.16 -4.72 -15.75
CA LYS A 18 -8.35 -5.91 -16.03
C LYS A 18 -7.22 -6.05 -14.99
N MET A 19 -6.84 -7.30 -14.70
CA MET A 19 -5.65 -7.63 -13.91
C MET A 19 -4.40 -7.51 -14.79
N PHE A 20 -3.37 -6.84 -14.28
CA PHE A 20 -2.09 -6.64 -14.94
C PHE A 20 -0.95 -7.00 -14.01
N ASP A 21 0.19 -7.39 -14.58
CA ASP A 21 1.39 -7.76 -13.82
C ASP A 21 1.90 -6.60 -12.96
N ASP A 22 1.58 -5.35 -13.32
CA ASP A 22 1.93 -4.17 -12.53
C ASP A 22 1.18 -4.01 -11.20
N GLN A 23 0.23 -4.92 -10.94
CA GLN A 23 -0.54 -5.03 -9.70
C GLN A 23 -0.02 -6.13 -8.76
N ILE A 24 1.05 -6.85 -9.14
CA ILE A 24 1.68 -7.88 -8.31
C ILE A 24 2.79 -7.24 -7.47
N TRP A 25 2.78 -7.54 -6.17
CA TRP A 25 3.69 -6.95 -5.19
C TRP A 25 4.44 -8.03 -4.41
N SER A 26 5.66 -7.71 -3.99
CA SER A 26 6.41 -8.50 -3.03
C SER A 26 6.17 -7.94 -1.63
N LEU A 27 5.60 -8.75 -0.75
CA LEU A 27 5.58 -8.47 0.69
C LEU A 27 6.84 -9.08 1.30
N GLN A 28 7.68 -8.25 1.91
CA GLN A 28 8.96 -8.68 2.49
C GLN A 28 8.99 -8.32 3.97
N ASP A 29 9.43 -9.26 4.80
CA ASP A 29 9.62 -8.99 6.23
C ASP A 29 10.66 -7.87 6.44
N SER A 30 10.44 -7.05 7.46
CA SER A 30 11.42 -6.07 7.91
C SER A 30 12.24 -6.61 9.08
N SER A 31 13.36 -5.98 9.40
CA SER A 31 14.11 -6.29 10.61
C SER A 31 13.40 -5.85 11.90
N LYS A 32 12.32 -5.06 11.78
CA LYS A 32 11.50 -4.63 12.93
C LYS A 32 10.32 -5.59 13.09
N PRO A 33 10.10 -6.15 14.30
CA PRO A 33 8.98 -7.06 14.55
C PRO A 33 7.64 -6.44 14.13
N ASP A 34 6.76 -7.25 13.55
CA ASP A 34 5.41 -6.89 13.12
C ASP A 34 5.31 -5.88 11.96
N TYR A 35 6.43 -5.48 11.37
CA TYR A 35 6.47 -4.60 10.19
C TYR A 35 7.02 -5.32 8.95
N PHE A 36 6.49 -4.94 7.80
CA PHE A 36 6.87 -5.44 6.49
C PHE A 36 7.03 -4.30 5.49
N LYS A 37 7.53 -4.67 4.31
CA LYS A 37 7.79 -3.80 3.17
C LYS A 37 6.91 -4.23 2.01
N ILE A 38 6.33 -3.25 1.33
CA ILE A 38 5.57 -3.46 0.09
C ILE A 38 6.49 -3.05 -1.07
N VAL A 39 6.97 -4.04 -1.81
CA VAL A 39 8.07 -3.87 -2.76
C VAL A 39 7.63 -4.22 -4.17
N ARG A 40 8.06 -3.42 -5.13
CA ARG A 40 7.91 -3.71 -6.56
C ARG A 40 9.07 -3.13 -7.34
N GLU A 41 9.64 -3.94 -8.24
CA GLU A 41 10.76 -3.56 -9.12
C GLU A 41 11.94 -2.92 -8.34
N GLY A 42 12.26 -3.49 -7.17
CA GLY A 42 13.33 -3.00 -6.29
C GLY A 42 13.02 -1.71 -5.53
N ARG A 43 11.79 -1.19 -5.63
CA ARG A 43 11.34 0.04 -4.96
C ARG A 43 10.36 -0.28 -3.85
N TYR A 44 10.31 0.62 -2.87
CA TYR A 44 9.53 0.49 -1.65
C TYR A 44 8.37 1.49 -1.64
N LEU A 45 7.18 1.04 -1.26
CA LEU A 45 6.06 1.92 -1.00
C LEU A 45 6.30 2.72 0.28
N GLN A 46 6.26 4.04 0.18
CA GLN A 46 6.53 4.99 1.25
C GLN A 46 5.32 5.89 1.47
N TYR A 47 5.11 6.31 2.72
CA TYR A 47 4.42 7.57 3.01
C TYR A 47 5.41 8.52 3.69
N ASP A 48 5.62 9.70 3.13
CA ASP A 48 6.64 10.67 3.59
C ASP A 48 6.08 11.79 4.48
N GLY A 49 4.82 11.66 4.92
CA GLY A 49 4.12 12.69 5.67
C GLY A 49 3.17 13.54 4.82
N ASP A 50 3.34 13.51 3.50
CA ASP A 50 2.53 14.27 2.54
C ASP A 50 1.83 13.35 1.53
N GLN A 51 2.59 12.45 0.89
CA GLN A 51 2.07 11.61 -0.19
C GLN A 51 2.55 10.16 -0.09
N VAL A 52 1.79 9.26 -0.72
CA VAL A 52 2.22 7.88 -0.94
C VAL A 52 2.98 7.80 -2.26
N LYS A 53 4.19 7.23 -2.24
CA LYS A 53 5.07 7.15 -3.41
C LYS A 53 5.99 5.94 -3.37
N MET A 54 6.65 5.66 -4.49
CA MET A 54 7.68 4.61 -4.59
C MET A 54 9.08 5.21 -4.50
N VAL A 55 9.92 4.69 -3.60
CA VAL A 55 11.30 5.14 -3.42
C VAL A 55 12.32 4.02 -3.62
N ASP A 56 13.56 4.39 -3.95
CA ASP A 56 14.65 3.45 -4.19
C ASP A 56 15.34 2.98 -2.89
N VAL A 57 15.16 3.70 -1.78
CA VAL A 57 15.86 3.44 -0.52
C VAL A 57 14.88 3.08 0.57
N GLU A 58 15.09 1.91 1.19
CA GLU A 58 14.38 1.46 2.38
C GLU A 58 14.62 2.42 3.55
N GLN A 59 13.53 2.83 4.21
CA GLN A 59 13.54 3.74 5.34
C GLN A 59 12.44 3.35 6.33
N ASP A 60 12.46 3.93 7.52
CA ASP A 60 11.41 3.71 8.51
C ASP A 60 10.00 4.05 7.97
N THR A 61 9.92 5.08 7.13
CA THR A 61 8.69 5.51 6.44
C THR A 61 8.17 4.53 5.37
N THR A 62 8.97 3.52 5.00
CA THR A 62 8.57 2.44 4.07
C THR A 62 8.06 1.19 4.79
N LEU A 63 8.01 1.22 6.13
CA LEU A 63 7.57 0.11 6.95
C LEU A 63 6.06 0.22 7.24
N TRP A 64 5.37 -0.88 7.01
CA TRP A 64 3.92 -1.01 7.15
C TRP A 64 3.59 -2.18 8.08
N SER A 65 2.46 -2.11 8.76
CA SER A 65 1.93 -3.23 9.54
C SER A 65 0.48 -3.53 9.17
N PHE A 66 0.04 -4.73 9.50
CA PHE A 66 -1.36 -5.12 9.34
C PHE A 66 -2.15 -4.75 10.59
N GLU A 67 -3.20 -3.96 10.41
CA GLU A 67 -4.23 -3.79 11.41
C GLU A 67 -5.48 -4.56 10.98
N LYS A 68 -5.96 -5.48 11.82
CA LYS A 68 -7.15 -6.29 11.52
C LYS A 68 -8.39 -5.41 11.48
N VAL A 69 -9.30 -5.70 10.56
CA VAL A 69 -10.66 -5.12 10.52
C VAL A 69 -11.62 -6.17 11.10
N PRO A 70 -12.07 -6.05 12.38
CA PRO A 70 -12.83 -7.11 13.05
C PRO A 70 -14.11 -7.53 12.33
N GLU A 71 -14.79 -6.58 11.71
CA GLU A 71 -16.05 -6.76 10.98
C GLU A 71 -15.86 -7.41 9.59
N ASP A 72 -14.68 -7.30 8.98
CA ASP A 72 -14.39 -7.82 7.64
C ASP A 72 -13.23 -8.84 7.68
N LYS A 73 -13.59 -10.11 7.91
CA LYS A 73 -12.60 -11.20 8.00
C LYS A 73 -11.74 -11.28 6.74
N GLY A 74 -10.42 -11.26 6.92
CA GLY A 74 -9.43 -11.33 5.85
C GLY A 74 -8.97 -9.96 5.33
N PHE A 75 -9.70 -8.90 5.65
CA PHE A 75 -9.28 -7.53 5.34
C PHE A 75 -8.43 -6.95 6.47
N HIS A 76 -7.48 -6.13 6.06
CA HIS A 76 -6.56 -5.41 6.93
C HIS A 76 -6.45 -3.96 6.49
N ARG A 77 -6.20 -3.06 7.43
CA ARG A 77 -5.64 -1.74 7.11
C ARG A 77 -4.12 -1.84 7.10
N LEU A 78 -3.49 -1.08 6.21
CA LEU A 78 -2.04 -1.03 6.04
C LEU A 78 -1.53 0.22 6.75
N LEU A 79 -1.02 0.08 7.97
CA LEU A 79 -0.64 1.18 8.85
C LEU A 79 0.84 1.54 8.67
N ASN A 80 1.14 2.79 8.35
CA ASN A 80 2.50 3.29 8.27
C ASN A 80 3.14 3.35 9.67
N MET A 81 4.38 2.85 9.80
CA MET A 81 5.07 2.82 11.08
C MET A 81 5.32 4.20 11.68
N VAL A 82 5.74 5.19 10.89
CA VAL A 82 6.20 6.50 11.37
C VAL A 82 5.01 7.43 11.60
N TYR A 83 4.16 7.59 10.59
CA TYR A 83 3.11 8.61 10.60
C TYR A 83 1.78 8.14 11.16
N LYS A 84 1.64 6.84 11.45
CA LYS A 84 0.41 6.24 11.99
C LYS A 84 -0.84 6.55 11.14
N VAL A 85 -0.67 6.48 9.82
CA VAL A 85 -1.74 6.64 8.82
C VAL A 85 -1.95 5.34 8.04
N TYR A 86 -3.16 5.13 7.54
CA TYR A 86 -3.51 3.96 6.73
C TYR A 86 -3.49 4.29 5.25
N ILE A 87 -3.00 3.37 4.42
CA ILE A 87 -3.15 3.48 2.96
C ILE A 87 -4.63 3.56 2.60
N THR A 88 -5.00 4.58 1.83
CA THR A 88 -6.33 4.81 1.29
C THR A 88 -6.23 5.13 -0.20
N TYR A 89 -7.37 5.31 -0.84
CA TYR A 89 -7.46 5.85 -2.18
C TYR A 89 -8.64 6.77 -2.33
N ASP A 90 -8.60 7.56 -3.40
CA ASP A 90 -9.69 8.43 -3.80
C ASP A 90 -10.28 7.94 -5.14
N GLU A 91 -11.53 7.47 -5.09
CA GLU A 91 -12.28 7.05 -6.27
C GLU A 91 -12.61 8.22 -7.21
N SER A 92 -12.76 9.43 -6.67
CA SER A 92 -13.08 10.64 -7.42
C SER A 92 -11.88 11.22 -8.18
N CYS A 93 -10.66 10.86 -7.77
CA CYS A 93 -9.40 11.32 -8.37
C CYS A 93 -8.70 10.21 -9.16
N ASN A 94 -9.41 9.53 -10.05
CA ASN A 94 -8.85 8.50 -10.95
C ASN A 94 -8.05 7.39 -10.21
N GLY A 95 -8.42 7.05 -8.98
CA GLY A 95 -7.74 6.03 -8.19
C GLY A 95 -6.39 6.49 -7.61
N ALA A 96 -6.24 7.79 -7.34
CA ALA A 96 -5.08 8.31 -6.61
C ALA A 96 -4.92 7.60 -5.27
N VAL A 97 -3.68 7.23 -4.95
CA VAL A 97 -3.33 6.56 -3.69
C VAL A 97 -2.91 7.61 -2.67
N GLY A 98 -3.44 7.52 -1.46
CA GLY A 98 -3.14 8.45 -0.38
C GLY A 98 -2.98 7.72 0.95
N ALA A 99 -2.87 8.50 2.03
CA ALA A 99 -2.92 7.96 3.38
C ALA A 99 -3.75 8.86 4.30
N SER A 100 -4.37 8.28 5.32
CA SER A 100 -5.15 9.04 6.30
C SER A 100 -5.17 8.32 7.66
N ALA A 101 -5.17 9.10 8.75
CA ALA A 101 -5.33 8.58 10.10
C ALA A 101 -6.79 8.23 10.42
N ASN A 102 -7.76 8.87 9.74
CA ASN A 102 -9.17 8.63 9.99
C ASN A 102 -9.58 7.30 9.36
N GLN A 103 -10.08 6.37 10.17
CA GLN A 103 -10.48 5.07 9.69
C GLN A 103 -11.71 5.15 8.78
N THR A 104 -11.61 4.56 7.59
CA THR A 104 -12.70 4.51 6.59
C THR A 104 -12.76 3.15 5.90
N GLU A 105 -13.83 2.92 5.14
CA GLU A 105 -14.02 1.73 4.30
C GLU A 105 -12.97 1.62 3.19
N LEU A 106 -12.48 2.76 2.68
CA LEU A 106 -11.51 2.81 1.57
C LEU A 106 -10.09 2.32 1.97
N GLN A 107 -9.87 2.05 3.25
CA GLN A 107 -8.60 1.55 3.78
C GLN A 107 -8.61 0.04 4.01
N ARG A 108 -9.68 -0.66 3.63
CA ARG A 108 -9.81 -2.10 3.83
C ARG A 108 -9.17 -2.82 2.64
N TRP A 109 -8.05 -3.49 2.90
CA TRP A 109 -7.27 -4.19 1.88
C TRP A 109 -7.28 -5.69 2.12
N ILE A 110 -7.43 -6.45 1.05
CA ILE A 110 -7.16 -7.88 1.02
C ILE A 110 -5.93 -8.14 0.17
N MET A 111 -5.00 -8.93 0.68
CA MET A 111 -3.84 -9.41 -0.07
C MET A 111 -3.95 -10.91 -0.23
N PHE A 112 -3.89 -11.34 -1.47
CA PHE A 112 -3.95 -12.75 -1.85
C PHE A 112 -2.71 -13.10 -2.66
N LYS A 113 -2.34 -14.38 -2.63
CA LYS A 113 -1.20 -14.88 -3.39
C LYS A 113 -1.50 -14.74 -4.88
N ALA A 114 -0.60 -14.12 -5.63
CA ALA A 114 -0.66 -14.13 -7.08
C ALA A 114 -0.30 -15.54 -7.60
N GLU A 115 -1.09 -16.04 -8.56
CA GLU A 115 -0.88 -17.31 -9.25
C GLU A 115 -0.26 -17.07 -10.64
#